data_AF-A0A7C5HA52-F1
#
_entry.id   AF-A0A7C5HA52-F1
#
_cell.length_a   1.000
_cell.length_b   1.000
_cell.length_c   1.000
_cell.angle_alpha   90.00
_cell.angle_beta   90.00
_cell.angle_gamma   90.00
#
_symmetry.space_group_name_H-M   'P 1'
#
loop_
_entity.id
_entity.type
_entity.pdbx_description
1 polymer ?
#
loop_
_entity_poly.entity_id
_entity_poly.type
_entity_poly.pdbx_seq_one_letter_code
_entity_poly.pdbx_strand_id
1 'polypeptide(L)'
;MKLQQVAQKNPDYDKSLDLSSEIASLRKMIDATTLATADALGIGGLLSDTWFLTRLPHLEIKMLERLLVASLQSLQAFVQHDKSLSYPASYRLAFRELGLAIGLEATQKMGKKLREPFSDFLPLGEEIIAFWSDEANQKSETWQEHLDINTVMLATALAPDGYLGGRS
;
A
#
# COMPACT_ATOMS: atom_id res chain seq x y z
N MET A 1 -15.65 -15.58 -2.83
CA MET A 1 -16.46 -16.69 -3.38
C MET A 1 -16.98 -17.66 -2.31
N LYS A 2 -16.16 -18.12 -1.34
CA LYS A 2 -16.64 -19.03 -0.26
C LYS A 2 -17.55 -18.37 0.79
N LEU A 3 -17.30 -17.11 1.19
CA LEU A 3 -18.11 -16.42 2.22
C LEU A 3 -19.57 -16.20 1.80
N GLN A 4 -19.83 -15.84 0.55
CA GLN A 4 -21.18 -15.70 -0.01
C GLN A 4 -21.92 -17.05 -0.11
N GLN A 5 -21.21 -18.12 -0.47
CA GLN A 5 -21.78 -19.47 -0.48
C GLN A 5 -22.11 -19.99 0.93
N VAL A 6 -21.42 -19.51 1.96
CA VAL A 6 -21.73 -19.81 3.37
C VAL A 6 -22.91 -18.95 3.85
N ALA A 7 -22.94 -17.66 3.49
CA ALA A 7 -24.02 -16.75 3.83
C ALA A 7 -25.35 -17.18 3.20
N GLN A 8 -25.37 -17.58 1.94
CA GLN A 8 -26.56 -18.08 1.23
C GLN A 8 -27.16 -19.37 1.85
N LYS A 9 -26.41 -20.09 2.68
CA LYS A 9 -26.90 -21.27 3.42
C LYS A 9 -27.47 -20.92 4.80
N ASN A 10 -27.37 -19.66 5.22
CA ASN A 10 -27.92 -19.19 6.49
C ASN A 10 -29.41 -18.82 6.28
N PRO A 11 -30.35 -19.39 7.05
CA PRO A 11 -31.78 -19.09 6.91
C PRO A 11 -32.13 -17.62 7.15
N ASP A 12 -31.28 -16.85 7.85
CA ASP A 12 -31.42 -15.41 8.06
C ASP A 12 -30.72 -14.56 6.97
N TYR A 13 -30.33 -15.16 5.85
CA TYR A 13 -29.69 -14.46 4.74
C TYR A 13 -30.67 -13.49 4.07
N ASP A 14 -30.51 -12.22 4.37
CA ASP A 14 -31.16 -11.16 3.61
C ASP A 14 -30.48 -11.00 2.24
N LYS A 15 -31.24 -11.26 1.17
CA LYS A 15 -30.79 -11.02 -0.22
C LYS A 15 -30.38 -9.57 -0.47
N SER A 16 -30.85 -8.62 0.33
CA SER A 16 -30.44 -7.22 0.25
C SER A 16 -28.94 -7.01 0.57
N LEU A 17 -28.28 -7.98 1.23
CA LEU A 17 -26.86 -7.96 1.57
C LEU A 17 -25.98 -8.67 0.52
N ASP A 18 -26.53 -9.08 -0.63
CA ASP A 18 -25.76 -9.72 -1.70
C ASP A 18 -24.88 -8.72 -2.47
N LEU A 19 -23.58 -8.73 -2.19
CA LEU A 19 -22.59 -7.87 -2.86
C LEU A 19 -22.10 -8.41 -4.21
N SER A 20 -22.74 -9.43 -4.79
CA SER A 20 -22.25 -10.08 -6.02
C SER A 20 -22.18 -9.11 -7.21
N SER A 21 -23.15 -8.19 -7.30
CA SER A 21 -23.23 -7.23 -8.41
C SER A 21 -22.16 -6.14 -8.31
N GLU A 22 -21.86 -5.72 -7.10
CA GLU A 22 -20.87 -4.74 -6.70
C GLU A 22 -19.46 -5.31 -6.93
N ILE A 23 -19.22 -6.54 -6.47
CA ILE A 23 -17.97 -7.27 -6.73
C ILE A 23 -17.75 -7.43 -8.25
N ALA A 24 -18.80 -7.79 -9.00
CA ALA A 24 -18.69 -7.93 -10.45
C ALA A 24 -18.39 -6.58 -11.13
N SER A 25 -18.94 -5.48 -10.62
CA SER A 25 -18.67 -4.12 -11.11
C SER A 25 -17.22 -3.70 -10.83
N LEU A 26 -16.75 -3.87 -9.60
CA LEU A 26 -15.37 -3.58 -9.22
C LEU A 26 -14.36 -4.39 -10.03
N ARG A 27 -14.66 -5.66 -10.31
CA ARG A 27 -13.81 -6.53 -11.15
C ARG A 27 -13.69 -6.03 -12.59
N LYS A 28 -14.70 -5.32 -13.13
CA LYS A 28 -14.65 -4.74 -14.48
C LYS A 28 -13.80 -3.48 -14.53
N MET A 29 -13.59 -2.80 -13.40
CA MET A 29 -12.79 -1.58 -13.32
C MET A 29 -11.28 -1.86 -13.24
N ILE A 30 -10.89 -3.10 -12.96
CA ILE A 30 -9.49 -3.48 -12.75
C ILE A 30 -9.01 -4.28 -13.95
N ASP A 31 -7.98 -3.77 -14.61
CA ASP A 31 -7.14 -4.61 -15.46
C ASP A 31 -6.16 -5.39 -14.57
N ALA A 32 -6.56 -6.61 -14.21
CA ALA A 32 -5.76 -7.49 -13.34
C ALA A 32 -4.44 -7.97 -13.99
N THR A 33 -4.13 -7.53 -15.21
CA THR A 33 -2.87 -7.78 -15.90
C THR A 33 -1.88 -6.61 -15.79
N THR A 34 -2.35 -5.41 -15.43
CA THR A 34 -1.53 -4.19 -15.35
C THR A 34 -1.64 -3.52 -13.98
N LEU A 35 -1.20 -4.23 -12.93
CA LEU A 35 -1.22 -3.70 -11.55
C LEU A 35 -0.04 -2.79 -11.21
N ALA A 36 1.06 -2.84 -11.99
CA ALA A 36 2.23 -2.01 -11.75
C ALA A 36 1.91 -0.51 -11.95
N THR A 37 2.57 0.35 -11.19
CA THR A 37 2.30 1.80 -11.17
C THR A 37 3.59 2.59 -10.96
N ALA A 38 3.65 3.80 -11.50
CA ALA A 38 4.76 4.73 -11.25
C ALA A 38 4.48 5.66 -10.05
N ASP A 39 3.27 5.62 -9.50
CA ASP A 39 2.85 6.48 -8.40
C ASP A 39 3.31 5.94 -7.03
N ALA A 40 4.06 6.72 -6.26
CA ALA A 40 4.59 6.31 -4.95
C ALA A 40 3.50 5.81 -3.98
N LEU A 41 2.33 6.48 -3.94
CA LEU A 41 1.22 6.04 -3.09
C LEU A 41 0.69 4.68 -3.55
N GLY A 42 0.49 4.52 -4.85
CA GLY A 42 0.07 3.26 -5.47
C GLY A 42 1.05 2.12 -5.18
N ILE A 43 2.36 2.37 -5.25
CA ILE A 43 3.40 1.37 -4.89
C ILE A 43 3.23 0.94 -3.43
N GLY A 44 3.10 1.91 -2.52
CA GLY A 44 2.86 1.65 -1.10
C GLY A 44 1.58 0.82 -0.85
N GLY A 45 0.53 1.11 -1.62
CA GLY A 45 -0.72 0.34 -1.66
C GLY A 45 -0.48 -1.11 -2.05
N LEU A 46 0.19 -1.38 -3.17
CA LEU A 46 0.50 -2.74 -3.62
C LEU A 46 1.28 -3.55 -2.58
N LEU A 47 2.26 -2.93 -1.91
CA LEU A 47 3.05 -3.57 -0.85
C LEU A 47 2.20 -3.89 0.39
N SER A 48 1.34 -2.95 0.80
CA SER A 48 0.40 -3.13 1.92
C SER A 48 -0.62 -4.23 1.60
N ASP A 49 -1.17 -4.22 0.39
CA ASP A 49 -2.13 -5.22 -0.08
C ASP A 49 -1.52 -6.61 -0.14
N THR A 50 -0.26 -6.72 -0.57
CA THR A 50 0.51 -7.97 -0.51
C THR A 50 0.53 -8.51 0.93
N TRP A 51 0.80 -7.66 1.91
CA TRP A 51 0.81 -8.04 3.33
C TRP A 51 -0.59 -8.47 3.80
N PHE A 52 -1.62 -7.65 3.54
CA PHE A 52 -2.98 -7.97 3.94
C PHE A 52 -3.51 -9.25 3.31
N LEU A 53 -3.13 -9.53 2.06
CA LEU A 53 -3.54 -10.76 1.38
C LEU A 53 -3.01 -12.00 2.12
N THR A 54 -1.79 -11.97 2.67
CA THR A 54 -1.24 -13.08 3.47
C THR A 54 -2.02 -13.37 4.75
N ARG A 55 -2.81 -12.41 5.23
CA ARG A 55 -3.62 -12.51 6.45
C ARG A 55 -5.03 -13.04 6.20
N LEU A 56 -5.44 -13.20 4.94
CA LEU A 56 -6.76 -13.72 4.63
C LEU A 56 -6.84 -15.23 4.90
N PRO A 57 -7.97 -15.75 5.43
CA PRO A 57 -8.15 -17.17 5.71
C PRO A 57 -8.13 -18.06 4.45
N HIS A 58 -8.33 -17.44 3.28
CA HIS A 58 -8.29 -18.10 1.97
C HIS A 58 -7.34 -17.33 1.06
N LEU A 59 -6.05 -17.56 1.25
CA LEU A 59 -5.00 -16.95 0.43
C LEU A 59 -5.16 -17.36 -1.04
N GLU A 60 -5.27 -16.37 -1.92
CA GLU A 60 -5.24 -16.57 -3.36
C GLU A 60 -3.80 -16.41 -3.88
N ILE A 61 -3.08 -17.53 -3.99
CA ILE A 61 -1.65 -17.56 -4.35
C ILE A 61 -1.37 -16.82 -5.67
N LYS A 62 -2.22 -16.98 -6.69
CA LYS A 62 -2.05 -16.30 -7.98
C LYS A 62 -2.15 -14.78 -7.86
N MET A 63 -3.02 -14.28 -6.99
CA MET A 63 -3.12 -12.84 -6.74
C MET A 63 -1.91 -12.34 -5.95
N LEU A 64 -1.45 -13.12 -4.96
CA LEU A 64 -0.25 -12.79 -4.21
C LEU A 64 0.98 -12.67 -5.13
N GLU A 65 1.17 -13.64 -6.04
CA GLU A 65 2.24 -13.60 -7.03
C GLU A 65 2.15 -12.36 -7.93
N ARG A 66 0.95 -11.99 -8.39
CA ARG A 66 0.74 -10.78 -9.20
C ARG A 66 1.08 -9.51 -8.45
N LEU A 67 0.65 -9.40 -7.19
CA LEU A 67 0.96 -8.23 -6.36
C LEU A 67 2.46 -8.13 -6.09
N LEU A 68 3.13 -9.23 -5.76
CA LEU A 68 4.58 -9.26 -5.56
C LEU A 68 5.35 -8.80 -6.81
N VAL A 69 4.97 -9.32 -7.98
CA VAL A 69 5.59 -8.93 -9.26
C VAL A 69 5.33 -7.45 -9.55
N ALA A 70 4.09 -6.98 -9.41
CA ALA A 70 3.74 -5.59 -9.66
C ALA A 70 4.45 -4.63 -8.70
N SER A 71 4.48 -4.95 -7.40
CA SER A 71 5.21 -4.18 -6.38
C SER A 71 6.70 -4.06 -6.71
N LEU A 72 7.35 -5.18 -7.04
CA LEU A 72 8.78 -5.19 -7.33
C LEU A 72 9.11 -4.42 -8.61
N GLN A 73 8.36 -4.64 -9.68
CA GLN A 73 8.52 -3.90 -10.94
C GLN A 73 8.33 -2.39 -10.74
N SER A 74 7.31 -2.02 -9.96
CA SER A 74 7.01 -0.62 -9.68
C SER A 74 8.10 0.06 -8.84
N LEU A 75 8.58 -0.61 -7.78
CA LEU A 75 9.71 -0.11 -6.97
C LEU A 75 10.99 0.05 -7.77
N GLN A 76 11.34 -0.96 -8.59
CA GLN A 76 12.51 -0.91 -9.44
C GLN A 76 12.44 0.25 -10.43
N ALA A 77 11.29 0.42 -11.11
CA ALA A 77 11.10 1.53 -12.04
C ALA A 77 11.14 2.89 -11.34
N PHE A 78 10.52 3.00 -10.16
CA PHE A 78 10.52 4.23 -9.34
C PHE A 78 11.96 4.64 -8.97
N VAL A 79 12.75 3.73 -8.40
CA VAL A 79 14.14 4.04 -8.01
C VAL A 79 15.05 4.33 -9.21
N GLN A 80 14.84 3.66 -10.35
CA GLN A 80 15.68 3.83 -11.53
C GLN A 80 15.38 5.11 -12.32
N HIS A 81 14.12 5.56 -12.34
CA HIS A 81 13.67 6.59 -13.27
C HIS A 81 13.10 7.84 -12.60
N ASP A 82 12.60 7.71 -11.37
CA ASP A 82 12.01 8.84 -10.65
C ASP A 82 13.09 9.59 -9.85
N LYS A 83 13.17 10.90 -10.09
CA LYS A 83 14.10 11.81 -9.38
C LYS A 83 13.38 12.73 -8.39
N SER A 84 12.07 12.55 -8.20
CA SER A 84 11.22 13.40 -7.35
C SER A 84 11.76 13.53 -5.94
N LEU A 85 12.32 12.46 -5.36
CA LEU A 85 12.88 12.46 -4.01
C LEU A 85 14.12 13.35 -3.86
N SER A 86 14.77 13.73 -4.96
CA SER A 86 15.90 14.68 -4.93
C SER A 86 15.47 16.15 -4.94
N TYR A 87 14.19 16.42 -5.18
CA TYR A 87 13.67 17.79 -5.23
C TYR A 87 13.42 18.37 -3.83
N PRO A 88 13.41 19.71 -3.71
CA PRO A 88 12.95 20.37 -2.49
C PRO A 88 11.51 20.01 -2.13
N ALA A 89 11.15 20.15 -0.85
CA ALA A 89 9.83 19.79 -0.32
C ALA A 89 8.66 20.42 -1.11
N SER A 90 8.82 21.65 -1.61
CA SER A 90 7.83 22.38 -2.40
C SER A 90 7.48 21.75 -3.76
N TYR A 91 8.23 20.75 -4.22
CA TYR A 91 7.98 20.02 -5.46
C TYR A 91 7.60 18.56 -5.22
N ARG A 92 7.39 18.18 -3.96
CA ARG A 92 7.12 16.82 -3.52
C ARG A 92 5.76 16.73 -2.86
N LEU A 93 5.14 15.56 -2.92
CA LEU A 93 3.83 15.28 -2.32
C LEU A 93 3.99 14.29 -1.17
N ALA A 94 4.00 14.83 0.05
CA ALA A 94 4.34 14.05 1.24
C ALA A 94 3.48 12.81 1.44
N PHE A 95 2.15 12.93 1.36
CA PHE A 95 1.25 11.78 1.53
C PHE A 95 1.55 10.64 0.55
N ARG A 96 2.02 10.92 -0.68
CA ARG A 96 2.33 9.88 -1.65
C ARG A 96 3.59 9.11 -1.26
N GLU A 97 4.62 9.83 -0.88
CA GLU A 97 5.90 9.26 -0.48
C GLU A 97 5.78 8.54 0.87
N LEU A 98 5.07 9.13 1.84
CA LEU A 98 4.78 8.48 3.12
C LEU A 98 3.95 7.20 2.93
N GLY A 99 3.06 7.17 1.94
CA GLY A 99 2.36 5.96 1.54
C GLY A 99 3.30 4.85 1.06
N LEU A 100 4.30 5.19 0.24
CA LEU A 100 5.37 4.28 -0.14
C LEU A 100 6.14 3.76 1.09
N ALA A 101 6.52 4.65 2.00
CA ALA A 101 7.26 4.28 3.21
C ALA A 101 6.46 3.31 4.10
N ILE A 102 5.16 3.54 4.30
CA ILE A 102 4.26 2.62 5.02
C ILE A 102 4.20 1.25 4.33
N GLY A 103 4.11 1.22 3.00
CA GLY A 103 4.11 -0.02 2.24
C GLY A 103 5.42 -0.80 2.37
N LEU A 104 6.56 -0.12 2.36
CA LEU A 104 7.87 -0.75 2.59
C LEU A 104 7.94 -1.38 3.99
N GLU A 105 7.38 -0.72 5.00
CA GLU A 105 7.26 -1.30 6.34
C GLU A 105 6.39 -2.56 6.38
N ALA A 106 5.32 -2.62 5.57
CA ALA A 106 4.50 -3.81 5.45
C ALA A 106 5.31 -5.05 5.00
N THR A 107 6.34 -4.87 4.17
CA THR A 107 7.22 -5.97 3.75
C THR A 107 8.00 -6.58 4.91
N GLN A 108 8.30 -5.80 5.96
CA GLN A 108 9.01 -6.27 7.15
C GLN A 108 8.17 -7.22 8.01
N LYS A 109 6.85 -7.21 7.82
CA LYS A 109 5.89 -8.11 8.49
C LYS A 109 5.69 -9.42 7.72
N MET A 110 6.07 -9.46 6.45
CA MET A 110 5.99 -10.67 5.64
C MET A 110 7.03 -11.71 6.05
N GLY A 111 6.75 -12.98 5.75
CA GLY A 111 7.73 -14.06 5.93
C GLY A 111 8.99 -13.83 5.07
N LYS A 112 10.15 -14.32 5.55
CA LYS A 112 11.48 -14.07 4.95
C LYS A 112 11.52 -14.17 3.42
N LYS A 113 10.93 -15.23 2.85
CA LYS A 113 10.91 -15.46 1.39
C LYS A 113 10.18 -14.38 0.60
N LEU A 114 9.11 -13.81 1.17
CA LEU A 114 8.32 -12.76 0.52
C LEU A 114 8.99 -11.38 0.70
N ARG A 115 9.68 -11.18 1.82
CA ARG A 115 10.40 -9.94 2.13
C ARG A 115 11.69 -9.78 1.30
N GLU A 116 12.41 -10.87 1.07
CA GLU A 116 13.76 -10.85 0.49
C GLU A 116 13.91 -9.94 -0.73
N PRO A 117 13.02 -9.96 -1.74
CA PRO A 117 13.13 -9.09 -2.91
C PRO A 117 13.03 -7.58 -2.62
N PHE A 118 12.50 -7.19 -1.46
CA PHE A 118 12.27 -5.79 -1.08
C PHE A 118 13.33 -5.24 -0.11
N SER A 119 14.26 -6.08 0.36
CA SER A 119 15.19 -5.73 1.45
C SER A 119 16.05 -4.52 1.12
N ASP A 120 16.50 -4.40 -0.13
CA ASP A 120 17.35 -3.30 -0.58
C ASP A 120 16.61 -1.95 -0.68
N PHE A 121 15.27 -1.97 -0.62
CA PHE A 121 14.43 -0.77 -0.67
C PHE A 121 14.03 -0.26 0.72
N LEU A 122 14.34 -0.97 1.80
CA LEU A 122 13.98 -0.53 3.16
C LEU A 122 14.59 0.84 3.55
N PRO A 123 15.87 1.13 3.23
CA PRO A 123 16.44 2.45 3.53
C PRO A 123 15.67 3.61 2.88
N LEU A 124 15.05 3.39 1.71
CA LEU A 124 14.24 4.40 1.03
C LEU A 124 13.06 4.87 1.89
N GLY A 125 12.41 3.93 2.58
CA GLY A 125 11.29 4.26 3.48
C GLY A 125 11.75 5.11 4.67
N GLU A 126 12.91 4.77 5.25
CA GLU A 126 13.51 5.52 6.35
C GLU A 126 13.90 6.94 5.92
N GLU A 127 14.50 7.09 4.74
CA GLU A 127 14.87 8.39 4.16
C GLU A 127 13.64 9.29 3.93
N ILE A 128 12.55 8.72 3.40
CA ILE A 128 11.29 9.46 3.20
C ILE A 128 10.71 9.94 4.53
N ILE A 129 10.65 9.05 5.54
CA ILE A 129 10.12 9.39 6.86
C ILE A 129 10.98 10.47 7.51
N ALA A 130 12.31 10.33 7.46
CA ALA A 130 13.23 11.32 8.00
C ALA A 130 13.05 12.69 7.33
N PHE A 131 12.92 12.71 5.99
CA PHE A 131 12.71 13.95 5.24
C PHE A 131 11.43 14.68 5.68
N TRP A 132 10.30 13.98 5.77
CA TRP A 132 9.02 14.60 6.15
C TRP A 132 8.84 14.81 7.66
N SER A 133 9.69 14.21 8.49
CA SER A 133 9.74 14.50 9.93
C SER A 133 10.43 15.83 10.25
N ASP A 134 11.19 16.40 9.30
CA ASP A 134 11.80 17.72 9.46
C ASP A 134 10.73 18.83 9.38
N GLU A 135 10.61 19.61 10.45
CA GLU A 135 9.69 20.75 10.53
C GLU A 135 9.91 21.79 9.42
N ALA A 136 11.13 21.92 8.89
CA ALA A 136 11.40 22.81 7.76
C ALA A 136 10.70 22.34 6.49
N ASN A 137 10.66 21.03 6.24
CA ASN A 137 9.96 20.45 5.09
C ASN A 137 8.44 20.50 5.27
N GLN A 138 7.95 20.37 6.52
CA GLN A 138 6.52 20.53 6.82
C GLN A 138 6.02 21.97 6.63
N LYS A 139 6.91 22.96 6.53
CA LYS A 139 6.54 24.35 6.20
C LYS A 139 6.38 24.60 4.70
N SER A 140 6.64 23.62 3.83
CA SER A 140 6.44 23.78 2.40
C SER A 140 4.96 23.99 2.04
N GLU A 141 4.71 24.69 0.93
CA GLU A 141 3.35 24.91 0.42
C GLU A 141 2.62 23.59 0.18
N THR A 142 3.27 22.64 -0.51
CA THR A 142 2.72 21.30 -0.78
C THR A 142 2.39 20.49 0.47
N TRP A 143 3.09 20.75 1.58
CA TRP A 143 2.72 20.15 2.86
C TRP A 143 1.45 20.79 3.41
N GLN A 144 1.43 22.13 3.46
CA GLN A 144 0.34 22.90 4.07
C GLN A 144 -0.98 22.78 3.29
N GLU A 145 -0.93 22.73 1.96
CA GLU A 145 -2.10 22.50 1.09
C GLU A 145 -2.79 21.15 1.36
N HIS A 146 -2.06 20.20 1.92
CA HIS A 146 -2.51 18.84 2.21
C HIS A 146 -2.28 18.46 3.68
N LEU A 147 -2.34 19.44 4.59
CA LEU A 147 -1.95 19.29 6.00
C LEU A 147 -2.60 18.08 6.68
N ASP A 148 -3.91 17.91 6.52
CA ASP A 148 -4.68 16.85 7.19
C ASP A 148 -4.19 15.45 6.79
N ILE A 149 -4.10 15.19 5.47
CA ILE A 149 -3.66 13.90 4.96
C ILE A 149 -2.18 13.67 5.25
N ASN A 150 -1.32 14.69 5.10
CA ASN A 150 0.11 14.56 5.36
C ASN A 150 0.40 14.22 6.82
N THR A 151 -0.32 14.85 7.75
CA THR A 151 -0.20 14.58 9.18
C THR A 151 -0.60 13.15 9.52
N VAL A 152 -1.72 12.67 8.97
CA VAL A 152 -2.17 11.28 9.19
C VAL A 152 -1.19 10.28 8.60
N MET A 153 -0.69 10.53 7.39
CA MET A 153 0.28 9.65 6.73
C MET A 153 1.61 9.62 7.48
N LEU A 154 2.10 10.75 8.00
CA LEU A 154 3.33 10.79 8.80
C LEU A 154 3.15 10.04 10.13
N ALA A 155 2.03 10.29 10.84
CA ALA A 155 1.72 9.57 12.07
C ALA A 155 1.63 8.05 11.84
N THR A 156 1.01 7.65 10.73
CA THR A 156 0.92 6.24 10.33
C THR A 156 2.29 5.66 9.99
N ALA A 157 3.16 6.41 9.32
CA ALA A 157 4.52 5.96 9.01
C ALA A 157 5.40 5.80 10.28
N LEU A 158 5.20 6.66 11.28
CA LEU A 158 5.89 6.58 12.58
C LEU A 158 5.33 5.49 13.50
N ALA A 159 4.03 5.18 13.40
CA ALA A 159 3.35 4.15 14.18
C ALA A 159 2.54 3.19 13.28
N PRO A 160 3.22 2.40 12.43
CA PRO A 160 2.60 1.64 11.33
C PRO A 160 1.73 0.48 11.80
N ASP A 161 1.91 0.01 13.04
CA ASP A 161 1.14 -1.09 13.63
C ASP A 161 -0.36 -0.80 13.73
N GLY A 162 -0.78 0.45 13.85
CA GLY A 162 -2.20 0.83 13.88
C GLY A 162 -2.93 0.55 12.57
N TYR A 163 -2.21 0.64 11.45
CA TYR A 163 -2.74 0.36 10.11
C TYR A 163 -2.43 -1.07 9.65
N LEU A 164 -1.18 -1.51 9.81
CA LEU A 164 -0.71 -2.80 9.32
C LEU A 164 -1.07 -3.96 10.26
N GLY A 165 -1.45 -3.68 11.50
CA GLY A 165 -1.68 -4.66 12.55
C GLY A 165 -0.39 -5.18 13.19
N GLY A 166 -0.50 -5.65 14.43
CA GLY A 166 0.59 -6.31 15.16
C GLY A 166 0.95 -7.69 14.57
N ARG A 167 2.15 -8.19 14.89
CA ARG A 167 2.55 -9.57 14.58
C ARG A 167 1.70 -10.53 15.43
N SER A 168 0.84 -11.31 14.77
CA SER A 168 0.27 -12.53 15.36
C SER A 168 1.29 -13.65 15.34
#